data_AF-A0A415G464-F1
#
_entry.id   AF-A0A415G464-F1
#
_cell.length_a   1.000
_cell.length_b   1.000
_cell.length_c   1.000
_cell.angle_alpha   90.00
_cell.angle_beta   90.00
_cell.angle_gamma   90.00
#
_symmetry.space_group_name_H-M   'P 1'
#
loop_
_entity.id
_entity.type
_entity.pdbx_description
1 polymer ?
#
loop_
_entity_poly.entity_id
_entity_poly.type
_entity_poly.pdbx_seq_one_letter_code
_entity_poly.pdbx_strand_id
1 'polypeptide(L)'
;MDILRYTAAKAGIPVVIREESYTSRASLLDLDVIPTYKKGDVTNHTFSGKRVRRGLYKTNSGLFINADINGAGNILRKEYPYAYDGQELSYLYETTK
;
A
#
# COMPACT_ATOMS: atom_id res chain seq x y z
N MET A 1 -1.28 -19.92 3.11
CA MET A 1 -0.13 -19.33 2.37
C MET A 1 0.55 -20.33 1.45
N ASP A 2 0.53 -21.63 1.76
CA ASP A 2 1.35 -22.62 1.07
C ASP A 2 0.97 -22.84 -0.39
N ILE A 3 -0.33 -22.74 -0.72
CA ILE A 3 -0.80 -22.80 -2.12
C ILE A 3 -0.17 -21.69 -2.96
N LEU A 4 -0.09 -20.46 -2.44
CA LEU A 4 0.46 -19.31 -3.18
C LEU A 4 1.97 -19.45 -3.39
N ARG A 5 2.71 -19.81 -2.34
CA ARG A 5 4.15 -20.09 -2.43
C ARG A 5 4.46 -21.21 -3.42
N TYR A 6 3.73 -22.32 -3.33
CA TYR A 6 3.95 -23.48 -4.20
C TYR A 6 3.63 -23.17 -5.66
N THR A 7 2.49 -22.53 -5.92
CA THR A 7 2.07 -22.18 -7.28
C THR A 7 3.03 -21.17 -7.91
N ALA A 8 3.45 -20.14 -7.17
CA ALA A 8 4.42 -19.17 -7.65
C ALA A 8 5.79 -19.80 -7.90
N ALA A 9 6.26 -20.68 -7.00
CA ALA A 9 7.53 -21.38 -7.17
C ALA A 9 7.58 -22.25 -8.44
N LYS A 10 6.47 -22.91 -8.81
CA LYS A 10 6.36 -23.65 -10.09
C LYS A 10 6.57 -22.76 -11.31
N ALA A 11 6.20 -21.50 -11.22
CA ALA A 11 6.36 -20.51 -12.28
C ALA A 11 7.69 -19.72 -12.16
N GLY A 12 8.56 -20.06 -11.20
CA GLY A 12 9.79 -19.31 -10.95
C GLY A 12 9.58 -17.93 -10.33
N ILE A 13 8.41 -17.65 -9.74
CA ILE A 13 8.06 -16.36 -9.14
C ILE A 13 8.35 -16.39 -7.63
N PRO A 14 9.25 -15.54 -7.11
CA PRO A 14 9.53 -15.47 -5.68
C PRO A 14 8.34 -14.86 -4.91
N VAL A 15 8.05 -15.42 -3.74
CA VAL A 15 7.02 -14.90 -2.81
C VAL A 15 7.70 -14.37 -1.56
N VAL A 16 7.55 -13.07 -1.33
CA VAL A 16 8.05 -12.40 -0.13
C VAL A 16 6.89 -12.10 0.81
N ILE A 17 7.03 -12.45 2.08
CA ILE A 17 6.04 -12.15 3.11
C ILE A 17 6.42 -10.88 3.83
N ARG A 18 5.48 -9.96 3.94
CA ARG A 18 5.57 -8.72 4.72
C ARG A 18 4.39 -8.57 5.66
N GLU A 19 4.63 -7.86 6.76
CA GLU A 19 3.61 -7.55 7.74
C GLU A 19 2.79 -6.32 7.31
N GLU A 20 1.48 -6.38 7.52
CA GLU A 20 0.50 -5.46 6.91
C GLU A 20 0.19 -4.22 7.77
N SER A 21 0.86 -4.01 8.90
CA SER A 21 0.51 -2.89 9.78
C SER A 21 0.53 -1.56 9.02
N TYR A 22 -0.56 -0.80 9.20
CA TYR A 22 -0.77 0.54 8.65
C TYR A 22 -0.85 0.68 7.12
N THR A 23 -0.73 -0.39 6.32
CA THR A 23 -0.72 -0.30 4.84
C THR A 23 -2.06 0.18 4.26
N SER A 24 -3.18 -0.08 4.94
CA SER A 24 -4.51 0.41 4.56
C SER A 24 -4.82 1.83 5.06
N ARG A 25 -3.97 2.39 5.92
CA ARG A 25 -4.14 3.74 6.52
C ARG A 25 -3.21 4.77 5.87
N ALA A 26 -1.93 4.41 5.68
CA ALA A 26 -0.96 5.22 4.98
C ALA A 26 -1.41 5.52 3.55
N SER A 27 -1.13 6.73 3.07
CA SER A 27 -1.40 7.12 1.69
C SER A 27 -0.26 6.69 0.78
N LEU A 28 -0.61 5.94 -0.27
CA LEU A 28 0.33 5.54 -1.31
C LEU A 28 0.85 6.74 -2.10
N LEU A 29 -0.06 7.62 -2.55
CA LEU A 29 0.27 8.75 -3.41
C LEU A 29 0.96 9.90 -2.67
N ASP A 30 0.68 10.06 -1.37
CA ASP A 30 1.38 11.05 -0.54
C ASP A 30 2.70 10.50 0.03
N LEU A 31 3.05 9.25 -0.31
CA LEU A 31 4.24 8.55 0.13
C LEU A 31 4.43 8.52 1.66
N ASP A 32 3.32 8.39 2.41
CA ASP A 32 3.36 8.31 3.87
C ASP A 32 4.37 7.26 4.36
N VAL A 33 5.04 7.56 5.48
CA VAL A 33 5.88 6.58 6.18
C VAL A 33 4.99 5.46 6.71
N ILE A 34 5.39 4.21 6.48
CA ILE A 34 4.66 3.02 6.91
C ILE A 34 5.43 2.36 8.06
N PRO A 35 5.08 2.63 9.33
CA PRO A 35 5.76 2.01 10.46
C PRO A 35 5.47 0.51 10.54
N THR A 36 6.34 -0.21 11.24
CA THR A 36 6.09 -1.59 11.66
C THR A 36 5.53 -1.60 13.06
N TYR A 37 4.37 -2.23 13.23
CA TYR A 37 3.78 -2.42 14.55
C TYR A 37 4.75 -3.15 15.48
N LYS A 38 4.93 -2.61 16.69
CA LYS A 38 5.65 -3.24 17.78
C LYS A 38 4.73 -3.34 18.99
N LYS A 39 4.65 -4.53 19.58
CA LYS A 39 3.82 -4.76 20.78
C LYS A 39 4.33 -3.86 21.91
N GLY A 40 3.43 -3.08 22.51
CA GLY A 40 3.76 -2.13 23.57
C GLY A 40 4.16 -0.73 23.08
N ASP A 41 4.25 -0.52 21.77
CA ASP A 41 4.38 0.82 21.21
C ASP A 41 3.04 1.55 21.29
N VAL A 42 3.04 2.71 21.95
CA VAL A 42 1.88 3.58 22.15
C VAL A 42 1.91 4.81 21.24
N THR A 43 2.84 4.84 20.29
CA THR A 43 2.97 5.94 19.32
C THR A 43 1.72 6.05 18.46
N ASN A 44 1.08 7.21 18.50
CA ASN A 44 -0.03 7.51 17.60
C ASN A 44 0.51 7.93 16.24
N HIS A 45 0.24 7.12 15.21
CA HIS A 45 0.58 7.44 13.83
C HIS A 45 -0.57 8.17 13.14
N THR A 46 -0.26 9.35 12.63
CA THR A 46 -1.13 10.15 11.75
C THR A 46 -0.70 9.92 10.31
N PHE A 47 -1.68 9.69 9.44
CA PHE A 47 -1.50 9.48 8.01
C PHE A 47 -2.19 10.62 7.27
N SER A 48 -1.66 10.98 6.11
CA SER A 48 -2.11 12.15 5.37
C SER A 48 -3.44 11.89 4.63
N GLY A 49 -3.69 10.64 4.23
CA GLY A 49 -4.94 10.19 3.64
C GLY A 49 -5.83 9.38 4.59
N LYS A 50 -6.98 8.95 4.09
CA LYS A 50 -7.92 8.10 4.83
C LYS A 50 -8.76 7.21 3.92
N ARG A 51 -9.06 6.00 4.41
CA ARG A 51 -10.09 5.15 3.81
C ARG A 51 -11.47 5.75 4.09
N VAL A 52 -12.21 6.07 3.04
CA VAL A 52 -13.56 6.66 3.18
C VAL A 52 -14.60 5.57 3.36
N ARG A 53 -14.54 4.53 2.52
CA ARG A 53 -15.39 3.34 2.58
C ARG A 53 -14.72 2.16 1.88
N ARG A 54 -15.38 1.00 1.84
CA ARG A 54 -14.89 -0.16 1.08
C ARG A 54 -14.65 0.23 -0.39
N GLY A 55 -13.45 -0.09 -0.89
CA GLY A 55 -13.03 0.20 -2.26
C GLY A 55 -12.62 1.66 -2.52
N LEU A 56 -12.69 2.57 -1.55
CA LEU A 56 -12.43 3.99 -1.79
C LEU A 56 -11.50 4.61 -0.74
N TYR A 57 -10.35 5.10 -1.19
CA TYR A 57 -9.35 5.81 -0.40
C TYR A 57 -9.23 7.26 -0.88
N LYS A 58 -9.06 8.21 0.05
CA LYS A 58 -8.88 9.63 -0.25
C LYS A 58 -7.48 10.07 0.22
N THR A 59 -6.69 10.64 -0.68
CA THR A 59 -5.37 11.21 -0.38
C THR A 59 -5.48 12.57 0.33
N ASN A 60 -4.34 13.12 0.76
CA ASN A 60 -4.27 14.47 1.32
C ASN A 60 -4.68 15.55 0.30
N SER A 61 -4.26 15.40 -0.96
CA SER A 61 -4.66 16.26 -2.08
C SER A 61 -6.14 16.12 -2.49
N GLY A 62 -6.87 15.19 -1.86
CA GLY A 62 -8.29 14.96 -2.10
C GLY A 62 -8.60 14.08 -3.30
N LEU A 63 -7.58 13.48 -3.92
CA LEU A 63 -7.72 12.49 -4.98
C LEU A 63 -8.31 11.20 -4.41
N PHE A 64 -9.06 10.50 -5.25
CA PHE A 64 -9.67 9.22 -4.92
C PHE A 64 -9.02 8.10 -5.71
N ILE A 65 -8.56 7.08 -5.00
CA ILE A 65 -8.05 5.84 -5.59
C ILE A 65 -8.76 4.64 -4.98
N ASN A 66 -8.64 3.48 -5.62
CA ASN A 66 -9.15 2.24 -5.06
C ASN A 66 -8.38 1.90 -3.76
N ALA A 67 -9.12 1.58 -2.69
CA ALA A 67 -8.51 1.29 -1.38
C ALA A 67 -7.63 0.02 -1.36
N ASP A 68 -7.94 -0.97 -2.19
CA ASP A 68 -7.16 -2.20 -2.31
C ASP A 68 -5.86 -1.92 -3.10
N ILE A 69 -5.90 -1.03 -4.10
CA ILE A 69 -4.69 -0.53 -4.77
C ILE A 69 -3.79 0.21 -3.78
N ASN A 70 -4.36 1.09 -2.94
CA ASN A 70 -3.59 1.80 -1.90
C ASN A 70 -2.88 0.80 -0.96
N GLY A 71 -3.62 -0.20 -0.46
CA GLY A 71 -3.07 -1.24 0.41
C GLY A 71 -1.98 -2.08 -0.27
N ALA A 72 -2.22 -2.54 -1.50
CA ALA A 72 -1.27 -3.34 -2.26
C ALA A 72 0.03 -2.58 -2.57
N GLY A 73 -0.08 -1.31 -2.99
CA GLY A 73 1.10 -0.49 -3.26
C GLY A 73 1.91 -0.20 -1.99
N ASN A 74 1.23 0.00 -0.86
CA ASN A 74 1.92 0.18 0.42
C ASN A 74 2.59 -1.10 0.93
N ILE A 75 2.05 -2.29 0.65
CA ILE A 75 2.75 -3.56 0.90
C ILE A 75 4.05 -3.62 0.10
N LEU A 76 4.02 -3.23 -1.18
CA LEU A 76 5.22 -3.18 -2.01
C LEU A 76 6.24 -2.17 -1.46
N ARG A 77 5.81 -0.96 -1.09
CA ARG A 77 6.69 0.06 -0.48
C ARG A 77 7.35 -0.39 0.81
N LYS A 78 6.67 -1.24 1.58
CA LYS A 78 7.21 -1.75 2.84
C LYS A 78 8.36 -2.73 2.65
N GLU A 79 8.38 -3.45 1.53
CA GLU A 79 9.53 -4.25 1.10
C GLU A 79 10.57 -3.37 0.40
N TYR A 80 10.12 -2.55 -0.54
CA TYR A 80 10.93 -1.78 -1.47
C TYR A 80 10.54 -0.30 -1.38
N PRO A 81 11.14 0.48 -0.47
CA PRO A 81 10.73 1.87 -0.20
C PRO A 81 10.70 2.78 -1.42
N TYR A 82 11.56 2.49 -2.40
CA TYR A 82 11.75 3.25 -3.64
C TYR A 82 11.04 2.65 -4.86
N ALA A 83 10.10 1.71 -4.67
CA ALA A 83 9.43 1.00 -5.76
C ALA A 83 8.70 1.91 -6.76
N TYR A 84 8.37 3.13 -6.35
CA TYR A 84 7.63 4.11 -7.15
C TYR A 84 8.44 5.36 -7.49
N ASP A 85 9.74 5.39 -7.21
CA ASP A 85 10.58 6.54 -7.51
C ASP A 85 10.61 6.81 -9.02
N GLY A 86 10.25 8.04 -9.40
CA GLY A 86 10.17 8.46 -10.81
C GLY A 86 9.00 7.84 -11.60
N GLN A 87 8.09 7.12 -10.95
CA GLN A 87 6.89 6.59 -11.60
C GLN A 87 5.78 7.65 -11.67
N GLU A 88 5.14 7.72 -12.82
CA GLU A 88 3.91 8.47 -13.05
C GLU A 88 2.73 7.59 -12.59
N LEU A 89 1.88 8.08 -11.67
CA LEU A 89 0.81 7.31 -11.04
C LEU A 89 -0.59 7.90 -11.27
N SER A 90 -0.73 8.83 -12.22
CA SER A 90 -1.99 9.51 -12.48
C SER A 90 -3.08 8.57 -12.96
N TYR A 91 -2.71 7.48 -13.64
CA TYR A 91 -3.61 6.40 -14.05
C TYR A 91 -4.39 5.75 -12.88
N LEU A 92 -4.00 6.00 -11.62
CA LEU A 92 -4.74 5.53 -10.44
C LEU A 92 -5.97 6.38 -10.10
N TYR A 93 -6.03 7.63 -10.55
CA TYR A 93 -7.10 8.59 -10.21
C TYR A 93 -7.63 9.40 -11.40
N GLU A 94 -6.91 9.47 -12.51
CA GLU A 94 -7.36 10.13 -13.73
C GLU A 94 -8.27 9.18 -14.52
N THR A 95 -9.50 9.64 -14.77
CA THR A 95 -10.41 8.93 -15.67
C THR A 95 -10.07 9.33 -17.11
N THR A 96 -9.75 8.35 -17.96
CA THR A 96 -9.66 8.57 -19.40
C THR A 96 -11.04 8.93 -19.94
N LYS A 97 -11.13 9.98 -20.76
CA LYS A 97 -12.36 10.40 -21.43
C LYS A 97 -12.80 9.41 -22.50
#